data_AF-A0A6J1N5B2-F1
#
_entry.id   AF-A0A6J1N5B2-F1
#
_cell.length_a   1.000
_cell.length_b   1.000
_cell.length_c   1.000
_cell.angle_alpha   90.00
_cell.angle_beta   90.00
_cell.angle_gamma   90.00
#
_symmetry.space_group_name_H-M   'P 1'
#
loop_
_entity.id
_entity.type
_entity.pdbx_description
1 polymer ?
#
loop_
_entity_poly.entity_id
_entity_poly.type
_entity_poly.pdbx_seq_one_letter_code
_entity_poly.pdbx_strand_id
1 'polypeptide(L)'
;MTVLRSNVGPDYRMFEGVEHNFFSVFSIFFPAATGILAGANISGDLKDPQKSIPKGTLLAILLTTISYVLIALIAGWTVLRDASGDLADVGNWTMDQCRHNGTCQYGLHHSNDVIRLVSAFGPLIYGGCFAATLSSALASLVSAPKVFQALCEDKLYPYLEFFAKGYGANNEPVRGYALTFVIAVSFILMGEGCAQWVIDEVQPSQSGIPPEMSGPVVTGPIGIAAGAAPNIGIPFYDRRGTQIYYDHAEQLQ
;
A
#
# COMPACT_ATOMS: atom_id res chain seq x y z
N MET A 1 22.31 15.62 -15.76
CA MET A 1 21.07 16.14 -15.13
C MET A 1 20.97 15.51 -13.75
N THR A 2 20.70 16.28 -12.70
CA THR A 2 20.58 15.71 -11.34
C THR A 2 19.28 14.92 -11.22
N VAL A 3 19.33 13.74 -10.57
CA VAL A 3 18.17 12.83 -10.37
C VAL A 3 16.96 13.55 -9.79
N LEU A 4 17.18 14.51 -8.89
CA LEU A 4 16.12 15.35 -8.35
C LEU A 4 15.36 16.11 -9.45
N ARG A 5 16.05 16.73 -10.41
CA ARG A 5 15.39 17.52 -11.46
C ARG A 5 14.53 16.66 -12.38
N SER A 6 14.92 15.41 -12.64
CA SER A 6 14.07 14.45 -13.36
C SER A 6 12.87 14.00 -12.53
N ASN A 7 12.94 14.05 -11.20
CA ASN A 7 11.90 13.56 -10.31
C ASN A 7 10.85 14.61 -9.89
N VAL A 8 11.09 15.91 -10.11
CA VAL A 8 10.20 17.00 -9.64
C VAL A 8 8.84 17.02 -10.34
N GLY A 9 8.74 16.66 -11.61
CA GLY A 9 7.46 16.68 -12.35
C GLY A 9 6.59 15.45 -12.05
N PRO A 10 5.25 15.51 -12.12
CA PRO A 10 4.43 14.30 -12.06
C PRO A 10 4.64 13.43 -13.31
N ASP A 11 4.59 12.10 -13.14
CA ASP A 11 4.62 11.12 -14.23
C ASP A 11 3.67 9.98 -13.85
N TYR A 12 2.38 10.20 -14.10
CA TYR A 12 1.35 9.21 -13.84
C TYR A 12 1.37 8.16 -14.95
N ARG A 13 1.38 6.89 -14.58
CA ARG A 13 1.47 5.76 -15.52
C ARG A 13 0.33 4.79 -15.28
N MET A 14 0.08 4.02 -16.32
CA MET A 14 -0.74 2.82 -16.26
C MET A 14 0.00 1.77 -15.42
N PHE A 15 -0.67 1.26 -14.39
CA PHE A 15 -0.20 0.12 -13.63
C PHE A 15 -1.38 -0.83 -13.44
N GLU A 16 -1.17 -2.11 -13.73
CA GLU A 16 -2.22 -3.15 -13.63
C GLU A 16 -3.53 -2.84 -14.36
N GLY A 17 -3.44 -2.14 -15.50
CA GLY A 17 -4.60 -1.81 -16.34
C GLY A 17 -5.45 -0.63 -15.85
N VAL A 18 -5.00 0.07 -14.81
CA VAL A 18 -5.67 1.27 -14.27
C VAL A 18 -4.85 2.52 -14.59
N GLU A 19 -5.49 3.55 -15.12
CA GLU A 19 -4.89 4.88 -15.24
C GLU A 19 -4.81 5.53 -13.87
N HIS A 20 -3.60 5.84 -13.41
CA HIS A 20 -3.42 6.63 -12.20
C HIS A 20 -3.50 8.12 -12.50
N ASN A 21 -4.13 8.84 -11.59
CA ASN A 21 -4.26 10.30 -11.59
C ASN A 21 -3.87 10.83 -10.20
N PHE A 22 -3.82 12.15 -10.04
CA PHE A 22 -3.55 12.77 -8.73
C PHE A 22 -4.45 12.22 -7.61
N PHE A 23 -5.76 12.10 -7.89
CA PHE A 23 -6.73 11.63 -6.90
C PHE A 23 -6.57 10.15 -6.53
N SER A 24 -6.16 9.29 -7.46
CA SER A 24 -5.92 7.87 -7.16
C SER A 24 -4.67 7.68 -6.30
N VAL A 25 -3.60 8.45 -6.57
CA VAL A 25 -2.39 8.42 -5.72
C VAL A 25 -2.69 9.02 -4.34
N PHE A 26 -3.51 10.08 -4.29
CA PHE A 26 -3.94 10.67 -3.03
C PHE A 26 -4.77 9.70 -2.18
N SER A 27 -5.69 8.92 -2.77
CA SER A 27 -6.50 7.96 -2.02
C SER A 27 -5.68 6.82 -1.43
N ILE A 28 -4.59 6.41 -2.08
CA ILE A 28 -3.65 5.41 -1.53
C ILE A 28 -2.83 6.01 -0.38
N PHE A 29 -2.46 7.29 -0.47
CA PHE A 29 -1.72 7.99 0.58
C PHE A 29 -2.59 8.40 1.77
N PHE A 30 -3.88 8.68 1.56
CA PHE A 30 -4.77 9.21 2.58
C PHE A 30 -4.83 8.36 3.86
N PRO A 31 -4.97 7.01 3.79
CA PRO A 31 -4.91 6.16 4.97
C PRO A 31 -3.66 6.35 5.84
N ALA A 32 -2.51 6.71 5.27
CA ALA A 32 -1.29 6.95 6.03
C ALA A 32 -1.37 8.19 6.94
N ALA A 33 -2.17 9.19 6.53
CA ALA A 33 -2.44 10.39 7.33
C ALA A 33 -3.63 10.23 8.30
N THR A 34 -4.44 9.17 8.14
CA THR A 34 -5.51 8.84 9.08
C THR A 34 -4.95 8.28 10.39
N GLY A 35 -5.73 8.34 11.47
CA GLY A 35 -5.35 7.77 12.78
C GLY A 35 -5.14 8.78 13.91
N ILE A 36 -5.36 10.07 13.66
CA ILE A 36 -5.29 11.13 14.69
C ILE A 36 -6.25 10.85 15.87
N LEU A 37 -7.37 10.16 15.63
CA LEU A 37 -8.38 9.86 16.64
C LEU A 37 -7.98 8.71 17.58
N ALA A 38 -6.95 7.91 17.26
CA ALA A 38 -6.53 6.81 18.12
C ALA A 38 -6.07 7.30 19.51
N GLY A 39 -5.42 8.47 19.57
CA GLY A 39 -4.99 9.09 20.83
C GLY A 39 -6.15 9.66 21.65
N ALA A 40 -7.22 10.12 21.00
CA ALA A 40 -8.43 10.59 21.69
C ALA A 40 -9.23 9.44 22.31
N ASN A 41 -9.17 8.25 21.73
CA ASN A 41 -9.91 7.09 22.21
C ASN A 41 -9.40 6.50 23.54
N ILE A 42 -8.19 6.88 23.98
CA ILE A 42 -7.61 6.49 25.27
C ILE A 42 -7.60 7.69 26.24
N SER A 43 -8.35 8.75 25.93
CA SER A 43 -8.39 9.98 26.72
C SER A 43 -8.92 9.79 28.14
N GLY A 44 -9.69 8.74 28.41
CA GLY A 44 -10.20 8.41 29.75
C GLY A 44 -9.11 8.09 30.78
N ASP A 45 -7.93 7.66 30.32
CA ASP A 45 -6.79 7.30 31.18
C ASP A 45 -5.80 8.47 31.38
N LEU A 46 -6.10 9.66 30.83
CA LEU A 46 -5.24 10.83 30.96
C LEU A 46 -5.56 11.64 32.22
N LYS A 47 -4.51 12.07 32.93
CA LYS A 47 -4.62 12.96 34.10
C LYS A 47 -5.37 14.28 33.78
N ASP A 48 -5.13 14.85 32.60
CA ASP A 48 -5.74 16.11 32.14
C ASP A 48 -6.04 16.06 30.62
N PRO A 49 -7.19 15.52 30.19
CA PRO A 49 -7.48 15.28 28.77
C PRO A 49 -7.64 16.57 27.95
N GLN A 50 -8.27 17.61 28.52
CA GLN A 50 -8.57 18.87 27.81
C GLN A 50 -7.32 19.61 27.31
N LYS A 51 -6.20 19.48 28.01
CA LYS A 51 -4.92 20.12 27.63
C LYS A 51 -3.99 19.19 26.88
N SER A 52 -4.04 17.89 27.18
CA SER A 52 -3.07 16.92 26.67
C SER A 52 -3.41 16.40 25.28
N ILE A 53 -4.70 16.23 24.95
CA ILE A 53 -5.13 15.79 23.61
C ILE A 53 -4.72 16.80 22.53
N PRO A 54 -5.03 18.11 22.64
CA PRO A 54 -4.73 19.03 21.54
C PRO A 54 -3.22 19.20 21.32
N LYS A 55 -2.43 19.24 22.41
CA LYS A 55 -0.98 19.38 22.32
C LYS A 55 -0.31 18.13 21.76
N GLY A 56 -0.73 16.96 22.22
CA GLY A 56 -0.22 15.69 21.73
C GLY A 56 -0.51 15.49 20.26
N THR A 57 -1.77 15.68 19.86
CA THR A 57 -2.21 15.56 18.47
C THR A 57 -1.51 16.53 17.54
N LEU A 58 -1.41 17.82 17.89
CA LEU A 58 -0.76 18.82 17.04
C LEU A 58 0.74 18.54 16.85
N LEU A 59 1.44 18.15 17.93
CA LEU A 59 2.86 17.80 17.86
C LEU A 59 3.07 16.54 17.02
N ALA A 60 2.22 15.52 17.19
CA ALA A 60 2.30 14.28 16.43
C ALA A 60 2.12 14.53 14.92
N ILE A 61 1.10 15.31 14.53
CA ILE A 61 0.86 15.68 13.13
C ILE A 61 2.06 16.43 12.53
N LEU A 62 2.64 17.37 13.28
CA LEU A 62 3.79 18.13 12.82
C LEU A 62 5.01 17.21 12.58
N LEU A 63 5.29 16.30 13.52
CA LEU A 63 6.42 15.37 13.40
C LEU A 63 6.24 14.38 12.24
N THR A 64 5.05 13.82 12.04
CA THR A 64 4.79 12.88 10.94
C THR A 64 4.80 13.58 9.58
N THR A 65 4.30 14.82 9.50
CA THR A 65 4.35 15.60 8.25
C THR A 65 5.80 15.88 7.85
N ILE A 66 6.65 16.27 8.81
CA ILE A 66 8.07 16.49 8.55
C ILE A 66 8.75 15.19 8.11
N SER A 67 8.47 14.06 8.78
CA SER A 67 9.10 12.79 8.42
C SER A 67 8.69 12.31 7.02
N TYR A 68 7.41 12.45 6.63
CA TYR A 68 6.96 12.12 5.29
C TYR A 68 7.62 12.96 4.21
N VAL A 69 7.73 14.28 4.41
CA VAL A 69 8.41 15.18 3.46
C VAL A 69 9.89 14.82 3.32
N LEU A 70 10.57 14.52 4.43
CA LEU A 70 11.99 14.14 4.40
C LEU A 70 12.20 12.84 3.62
N ILE A 71 11.38 11.82 3.85
CA ILE A 71 11.49 10.54 3.12
C ILE A 71 11.25 10.75 1.62
N ALA A 72 10.23 11.53 1.26
CA ALA A 72 9.93 11.84 -0.14
C ALA A 72 11.09 12.59 -0.84
N LEU A 73 11.70 13.57 -0.16
CA LEU A 73 12.84 14.31 -0.69
C LEU A 73 14.08 13.43 -0.86
N ILE A 74 14.37 12.56 0.12
CA ILE A 74 15.50 11.64 0.04
C ILE A 74 15.31 10.66 -1.12
N ALA A 75 14.15 10.02 -1.22
CA ALA A 75 13.85 9.08 -2.30
C ALA A 75 13.90 9.77 -3.68
N GLY A 76 13.33 10.97 -3.82
CA GLY A 76 13.39 11.76 -5.04
C GLY A 76 14.80 12.25 -5.40
N TRP A 77 15.70 12.37 -4.42
CA TRP A 77 17.10 12.76 -4.67
C TRP A 77 17.99 11.59 -5.07
N THR A 78 17.77 10.41 -4.48
CA THR A 78 18.71 9.27 -4.57
C THR A 78 18.29 8.18 -5.54
N VAL A 79 17.02 8.10 -5.93
CA VAL A 79 16.47 6.97 -6.73
C VAL A 79 15.94 7.45 -8.09
N LEU A 80 16.27 6.72 -9.15
CA LEU A 80 15.70 6.95 -10.49
C LEU A 80 14.29 6.33 -10.61
N ARG A 81 13.47 6.90 -11.49
CA ARG A 81 12.11 6.40 -11.79
C ARG A 81 12.12 4.99 -12.36
N ASP A 82 13.03 4.76 -13.29
CA ASP A 82 13.19 3.56 -14.09
C ASP A 82 14.66 3.14 -14.02
N ALA A 83 14.93 1.90 -13.64
CA ALA A 83 16.28 1.35 -13.58
C ALA A 83 16.32 -0.11 -14.01
N SER A 84 17.36 -0.46 -14.77
CA SER A 84 17.63 -1.82 -15.25
C SER A 84 18.13 -2.74 -14.13
N GLY A 85 19.03 -2.21 -13.28
CA GLY A 85 19.69 -2.98 -12.21
C GLY A 85 20.96 -3.72 -12.66
N ASP A 86 21.36 -3.56 -13.92
CA ASP A 86 22.61 -4.13 -14.44
C ASP A 86 23.84 -3.24 -14.15
N LEU A 87 24.97 -3.89 -13.85
CA LEU A 87 26.21 -3.17 -13.51
C LEU A 87 26.89 -2.55 -14.74
N ALA A 88 26.64 -3.06 -15.96
CA ALA A 88 27.22 -2.48 -17.17
C ALA A 88 26.59 -1.11 -17.50
N ASP A 89 25.29 -0.96 -17.22
CA ASP A 89 24.55 0.30 -17.41
C ASP A 89 25.03 1.42 -16.49
N VAL A 90 25.57 1.07 -15.31
CA VAL A 90 26.18 2.03 -14.38
C VAL A 90 27.48 2.60 -14.97
N GLY A 91 28.29 1.74 -15.61
CA GLY A 91 29.56 2.15 -16.23
C GLY A 91 29.38 3.02 -17.48
N ASN A 92 28.32 2.77 -18.25
CA ASN A 92 28.03 3.48 -19.49
C ASN A 92 27.10 4.71 -19.30
N TRP A 93 26.65 4.97 -18.06
CA TRP A 93 25.69 6.03 -17.72
C TRP A 93 24.33 5.90 -18.43
N THR A 94 23.90 4.67 -18.73
CA THR A 94 22.68 4.34 -19.49
C THR A 94 21.61 3.63 -18.66
N MET A 95 21.59 3.88 -17.35
CA MET A 95 20.68 3.25 -16.38
C MET A 95 19.17 3.45 -16.66
N ASP A 96 18.79 4.45 -17.43
CA ASP A 96 17.42 4.81 -17.82
C ASP A 96 17.00 4.29 -19.21
N GLN A 97 17.91 3.72 -20.00
CA GLN A 97 17.59 3.24 -21.35
C GLN A 97 16.57 2.09 -21.38
N CYS A 98 16.45 1.34 -20.28
CA CYS A 98 15.44 0.30 -20.12
C CYS A 98 14.00 0.84 -20.29
N ARG A 99 13.78 2.15 -20.11
CA ARG A 99 12.48 2.80 -20.29
C ARG A 99 11.97 2.69 -21.73
N HIS A 100 12.86 2.76 -22.72
CA HIS A 100 12.48 2.66 -24.13
C HIS A 100 12.11 1.24 -24.53
N ASN A 101 12.69 0.24 -23.88
CA ASN A 101 12.46 -1.17 -24.16
C ASN A 101 11.36 -1.78 -23.27
N GLY A 102 10.91 -1.06 -22.24
CA GLY A 102 9.93 -1.55 -21.27
C GLY A 102 10.44 -2.68 -20.38
N THR A 103 11.77 -2.83 -20.24
CA THR A 103 12.40 -3.97 -19.53
C THR A 103 12.93 -3.60 -18.13
N CYS A 104 12.59 -2.42 -17.60
CA CYS A 104 13.06 -1.99 -16.28
C CYS A 104 12.50 -2.90 -15.17
N GLN A 105 13.35 -3.34 -14.25
CA GLN A 105 12.98 -4.19 -13.11
C GLN A 105 13.11 -3.48 -11.76
N TYR A 106 13.75 -2.31 -11.73
CA TYR A 106 13.98 -1.53 -10.53
C TYR A 106 13.63 -0.07 -10.77
N GLY A 107 13.68 0.71 -9.70
CA GLY A 107 13.30 2.12 -9.70
C GLY A 107 11.98 2.38 -8.99
N LEU A 108 11.67 3.66 -8.85
CA LEU A 108 10.55 4.14 -8.04
C LEU A 108 9.18 3.67 -8.55
N HIS A 109 9.03 3.40 -9.86
CA HIS A 109 7.76 2.97 -10.46
C HIS A 109 7.57 1.46 -10.55
N HIS A 110 8.64 0.65 -10.43
CA HIS A 110 8.56 -0.79 -10.68
C HIS A 110 8.73 -1.64 -9.42
N SER A 111 9.41 -1.09 -8.40
CA SER A 111 9.75 -1.82 -7.18
C SER A 111 9.28 -1.10 -5.92
N ASN A 112 8.47 -1.78 -5.09
CA ASN A 112 8.01 -1.26 -3.80
C ASN A 112 9.08 -1.32 -2.68
N ASP A 113 10.18 -2.02 -2.96
CA ASP A 113 11.27 -2.25 -2.03
C ASP A 113 12.36 -1.15 -2.08
N VAL A 114 12.16 -0.05 -2.81
CA VAL A 114 13.18 1.01 -3.01
C VAL A 114 13.71 1.60 -1.70
N ILE A 115 12.88 1.73 -0.67
CA ILE A 115 13.30 2.24 0.65
C ILE A 115 14.33 1.29 1.29
N ARG A 116 14.23 -0.02 1.04
CA ARG A 116 15.20 -1.01 1.50
C ARG A 116 16.54 -0.85 0.80
N LEU A 117 16.52 -0.52 -0.50
CA LEU A 117 17.72 -0.41 -1.34
C LEU A 117 18.55 0.82 -0.98
N VAL A 118 17.91 1.89 -0.52
CA VAL A 118 18.58 3.13 -0.07
C VAL A 118 19.07 3.02 1.38
N SER A 119 18.51 2.10 2.18
CA SER A 119 18.89 1.92 3.58
C SER A 119 20.29 1.34 3.75
N ALA A 120 21.02 1.82 4.77
CA ALA A 120 22.30 1.26 5.18
C ALA A 120 22.18 -0.18 5.72
N PHE A 121 21.02 -0.54 6.27
CA PHE A 121 20.76 -1.89 6.80
C PHE A 121 19.33 -2.34 6.47
N GLY A 122 19.20 -3.18 5.45
CA GLY A 122 17.93 -3.69 4.93
C GLY A 122 17.03 -4.39 5.96
N PRO A 123 17.54 -5.31 6.80
CA PRO A 123 16.71 -6.03 7.78
C PRO A 123 16.00 -5.13 8.79
N LEU A 124 16.57 -3.96 9.13
CA LEU A 124 15.93 -2.99 10.02
C LEU A 124 14.68 -2.37 9.40
N ILE A 125 14.64 -2.19 8.08
CA ILE A 125 13.45 -1.68 7.39
C ILE A 125 12.31 -2.71 7.50
N TYR A 126 12.59 -3.99 7.24
CA TYR A 126 11.58 -5.04 7.41
C TYR A 126 11.09 -5.16 8.86
N GLY A 127 12.00 -5.11 9.84
CA GLY A 127 11.64 -5.12 11.25
C GLY A 127 10.77 -3.91 11.65
N GLY A 128 11.10 -2.72 11.14
CA GLY A 128 10.34 -1.50 11.36
C GLY A 128 8.95 -1.55 10.74
N CYS A 129 8.83 -2.01 9.49
CA CYS A 129 7.55 -2.20 8.82
C CYS A 129 6.66 -3.19 9.57
N PHE A 130 7.21 -4.34 9.99
CA PHE A 130 6.46 -5.32 10.77
C PHE A 130 5.96 -4.74 12.10
N ALA A 131 6.83 -4.04 12.84
CA ALA A 131 6.46 -3.41 14.10
C ALA A 131 5.39 -2.32 13.91
N ALA A 132 5.51 -1.49 12.88
CA ALA A 132 4.55 -0.43 12.57
C ALA A 132 3.18 -1.01 12.21
N THR A 133 3.12 -1.98 11.30
CA THR A 133 1.86 -2.63 10.90
C THR A 133 1.18 -3.32 12.08
N LEU A 134 1.96 -4.07 12.88
CA LEU A 134 1.42 -4.78 14.05
C LEU A 134 0.91 -3.79 15.10
N SER A 135 1.64 -2.70 15.37
CA SER A 135 1.22 -1.68 16.33
C SER A 135 -0.07 -0.98 15.89
N SER A 136 -0.17 -0.56 14.62
CA SER A 136 -1.38 0.06 14.07
C SER A 136 -2.57 -0.90 14.06
N ALA A 137 -2.35 -2.18 13.72
CA ALA A 137 -3.40 -3.19 13.75
C ALA A 137 -3.96 -3.42 15.16
N LEU A 138 -3.08 -3.56 16.17
CA LEU A 138 -3.49 -3.72 17.57
C LEU A 138 -4.23 -2.48 18.10
N ALA A 139 -3.76 -1.28 17.75
CA ALA A 139 -4.42 -0.04 18.15
C ALA A 139 -5.85 0.05 17.59
N SER A 140 -6.06 -0.30 16.31
CA SER A 140 -7.39 -0.35 15.69
C SER A 140 -8.28 -1.46 16.26
N LEU A 141 -7.70 -2.63 16.56
CA LEU A 141 -8.43 -3.76 17.13
C LEU A 141 -8.99 -3.46 18.53
N VAL A 142 -8.23 -2.71 19.34
CA VAL A 142 -8.66 -2.33 20.71
C VAL A 142 -9.56 -1.10 20.70
N SER A 143 -9.37 -0.17 19.76
CA SER A 143 -10.12 1.08 19.75
C SER A 143 -11.55 0.94 19.23
N ALA A 144 -11.76 0.22 18.12
CA ALA A 144 -13.07 0.14 17.47
C ALA A 144 -14.17 -0.48 18.36
N PRO A 145 -13.94 -1.61 19.07
CA PRO A 145 -14.94 -2.19 19.97
C PRO A 145 -15.31 -1.28 21.14
N LYS A 146 -14.37 -0.49 21.67
CA LYS A 146 -14.62 0.45 22.78
C LYS A 146 -15.53 1.60 22.36
N VAL A 147 -15.27 2.20 21.18
CA VAL A 147 -16.16 3.23 20.62
C VAL A 147 -17.54 2.63 20.33
N PHE A 148 -17.59 1.43 19.75
CA PHE A 148 -18.85 0.77 19.44
C PHE A 148 -19.67 0.43 20.69
N GLN A 149 -19.02 -0.01 21.77
CA GLN A 149 -19.67 -0.24 23.05
C GLN A 149 -20.25 1.05 23.64
N ALA A 150 -19.46 2.13 23.68
CA ALA A 150 -19.92 3.43 24.18
C ALA A 150 -21.16 3.92 23.41
N LEU A 151 -21.16 3.78 22.09
CA LEU A 151 -22.31 4.09 21.24
C LEU A 151 -23.56 3.26 21.58
N CYS A 152 -23.38 1.98 21.93
CA CYS A 152 -24.49 1.09 22.30
C CYS A 152 -25.00 1.38 23.72
N GLU A 153 -24.14 1.83 24.63
CA GLU A 153 -24.51 2.28 25.98
C GLU A 153 -25.36 3.55 25.94
N ASP A 154 -25.16 4.41 24.94
CA ASP A 154 -25.97 5.61 24.69
C ASP A 154 -27.40 5.31 24.20
N LYS A 155 -27.76 4.03 23.98
CA LYS A 155 -29.09 3.57 23.50
C LYS A 155 -29.60 4.29 22.26
N LEU A 156 -28.68 4.77 21.41
CA LEU A 156 -29.04 5.48 20.17
C LEU A 156 -29.76 4.55 19.18
N TYR A 157 -29.43 3.25 19.23
CA TYR A 157 -30.04 2.21 18.40
C TYR A 157 -30.58 1.06 19.27
N PRO A 158 -31.91 0.92 19.44
CA PRO A 158 -32.50 -0.06 20.35
C PRO A 158 -32.25 -1.52 19.95
N TYR A 159 -31.93 -1.78 18.68
CA TYR A 159 -31.59 -3.13 18.20
C TYR A 159 -30.15 -3.57 18.56
N LEU A 160 -29.26 -2.63 18.93
CA LEU A 160 -27.84 -2.91 19.18
C LEU A 160 -27.49 -3.02 20.68
N GLU A 161 -28.49 -2.95 21.57
CA GLU A 161 -28.29 -3.05 23.04
C GLU A 161 -27.61 -4.35 23.48
N PHE A 162 -27.67 -5.41 22.66
CA PHE A 162 -26.94 -6.65 22.91
C PHE A 162 -25.42 -6.45 23.01
N PHE A 163 -24.85 -5.48 22.28
CA PHE A 163 -23.41 -5.20 22.27
C PHE A 163 -22.95 -4.24 23.37
N ALA A 164 -23.89 -3.55 24.04
CA ALA A 164 -23.58 -2.65 25.16
C ALA A 164 -23.11 -3.38 26.42
N LYS A 165 -23.36 -4.70 26.53
CA LYS A 165 -23.00 -5.47 27.72
C LYS A 165 -21.49 -5.74 27.76
N GLY A 166 -20.77 -4.97 28.58
CA GLY A 166 -19.38 -5.24 28.96
C GLY A 166 -19.23 -6.50 29.83
N TYR A 167 -18.07 -7.13 29.76
CA TYR A 167 -17.71 -8.33 30.55
C TYR A 167 -16.49 -8.07 31.43
N GLY A 168 -16.45 -8.71 32.60
CA GLY A 168 -15.32 -8.64 33.54
C GLY A 168 -15.27 -7.37 34.39
N ALA A 169 -14.21 -7.25 35.19
CA ALA A 169 -14.03 -6.13 36.13
C ALA A 169 -13.84 -4.77 35.44
N ASN A 170 -13.37 -4.78 34.17
CA ASN A 170 -13.05 -3.58 33.39
C ASN A 170 -14.10 -3.27 32.30
N ASN A 171 -15.28 -3.89 32.34
CA ASN A 171 -16.36 -3.70 31.34
C ASN A 171 -15.88 -3.83 29.88
N GLU A 172 -15.13 -4.89 29.56
CA GLU A 172 -14.55 -5.06 28.23
C GLU A 172 -15.60 -5.54 27.19
N PRO A 173 -15.58 -5.01 25.95
CA PRO A 173 -16.54 -5.36 24.91
C PRO A 173 -16.18 -6.66 24.18
N VAL A 174 -16.24 -7.81 24.86
CA VAL A 174 -15.93 -9.13 24.27
C VAL A 174 -16.74 -9.40 23.00
N ARG A 175 -18.03 -9.02 22.99
CA ARG A 175 -18.91 -9.13 21.82
C ARG A 175 -18.49 -8.18 20.69
N GLY A 176 -18.02 -6.98 21.02
CA GLY A 176 -17.48 -6.02 20.07
C GLY A 176 -16.20 -6.53 19.40
N TYR A 177 -15.29 -7.13 20.17
CA TYR A 177 -14.09 -7.78 19.63
C TYR A 177 -14.42 -8.92 18.66
N ALA A 178 -15.41 -9.75 18.97
CA ALA A 178 -15.85 -10.81 18.08
C ALA A 178 -16.41 -10.26 16.76
N LEU A 179 -17.21 -9.19 16.82
CA LEU A 179 -17.76 -8.54 15.63
C LEU A 179 -16.65 -7.93 14.76
N THR A 180 -15.73 -7.15 15.35
CA THR A 180 -14.62 -6.54 14.60
C THR A 180 -13.69 -7.59 14.00
N PHE A 181 -13.48 -8.71 14.69
CA PHE A 181 -12.71 -9.83 14.17
C PHE A 181 -13.38 -10.47 12.93
N VAL A 182 -14.69 -10.73 12.97
CA VAL A 182 -15.42 -11.30 11.83
C VAL A 182 -15.39 -10.35 10.62
N ILE A 183 -15.58 -9.06 10.86
CA ILE A 183 -15.52 -8.04 9.80
C ILE A 183 -14.10 -7.99 9.21
N ALA A 184 -13.08 -7.94 10.06
CA ALA A 184 -11.68 -7.91 9.62
C ALA A 184 -11.30 -9.16 8.81
N VAL A 185 -11.68 -10.36 9.26
CA VAL A 185 -11.46 -11.61 8.52
C VAL A 185 -12.19 -11.59 7.18
N SER A 186 -13.42 -11.07 7.13
CA SER A 186 -14.15 -10.94 5.85
C SER A 186 -13.40 -10.06 4.85
N PHE A 187 -12.86 -8.91 5.28
CA PHE A 187 -12.03 -8.05 4.42
C PHE A 187 -10.71 -8.71 4.02
N ILE A 188 -10.06 -9.45 4.92
CA ILE A 188 -8.83 -10.19 4.61
C ILE A 188 -9.10 -11.29 3.58
N LEU A 189 -10.22 -12.01 3.70
CA LEU A 189 -10.62 -13.05 2.74
C LEU A 189 -11.01 -12.47 1.37
N MET A 190 -11.51 -11.24 1.33
CA MET A 190 -11.73 -10.51 0.06
C MET A 190 -10.42 -10.09 -0.61
N GLY A 191 -9.33 -10.00 0.15
CA GLY A 191 -7.96 -9.82 -0.36
C GLY A 191 -7.82 -8.67 -1.36
N GLU A 192 -7.29 -9.00 -2.53
CA GLU A 192 -6.98 -8.07 -3.63
C GLU A 192 -8.22 -7.41 -4.24
N GLY A 193 -9.37 -8.10 -4.23
CA GLY A 193 -10.61 -7.59 -4.83
C GLY A 193 -11.18 -6.37 -4.10
N CYS A 194 -10.95 -6.24 -2.79
CA CYS A 194 -11.44 -5.08 -2.04
C CYS A 194 -10.61 -3.82 -2.28
N ALA A 195 -9.28 -3.95 -2.43
CA ALA A 195 -8.42 -2.82 -2.73
C ALA A 195 -8.75 -2.25 -4.12
N GLN A 196 -8.97 -3.13 -5.10
CA GLN A 196 -9.42 -2.74 -6.43
C GLN A 196 -10.81 -2.09 -6.38
N TRP A 197 -11.76 -2.68 -5.66
CA TRP A 197 -13.12 -2.12 -5.52
C TRP A 197 -13.13 -0.72 -4.90
N VAL A 198 -12.27 -0.44 -3.93
CA VAL A 198 -12.14 0.91 -3.34
C VAL A 198 -11.56 1.91 -4.35
N ILE A 199 -10.57 1.49 -5.16
CA ILE A 199 -10.00 2.35 -6.22
C ILE A 199 -11.05 2.65 -7.29
N ASP A 200 -11.82 1.64 -7.69
CA ASP A 200 -12.90 1.77 -8.67
C ASP A 200 -14.02 2.70 -8.17
N GLU A 201 -14.32 2.69 -6.86
CA GLU A 201 -15.30 3.58 -6.24
C GLU A 201 -14.79 5.03 -6.10
N VAL A 202 -13.47 5.22 -5.90
CA VAL A 202 -12.84 6.55 -5.89
C VAL A 202 -12.74 7.14 -7.31
N GLN A 203 -12.79 6.31 -8.35
CA GLN A 203 -12.75 6.74 -9.76
C GLN A 203 -13.98 6.23 -10.54
N PRO A 204 -15.20 6.76 -10.30
CA PRO A 204 -16.34 6.45 -11.17
C PRO A 204 -16.13 7.14 -12.53
N SER A 205 -15.92 6.33 -13.58
CA SER A 205 -15.71 6.67 -15.02
C SER A 205 -14.25 6.88 -15.45
N GLN A 206 -13.70 6.03 -16.33
CA GLN A 206 -14.01 6.02 -17.77
C GLN A 206 -14.31 4.61 -18.32
N SER A 207 -15.56 4.15 -18.22
CA SER A 207 -16.10 3.05 -19.03
C SER A 207 -16.30 3.54 -20.48
N GLY A 208 -15.21 3.60 -21.23
CA GLY A 208 -15.21 3.95 -22.66
C GLY A 208 -14.25 3.12 -23.52
N ILE A 209 -13.59 2.10 -22.97
CA ILE A 209 -12.61 1.29 -23.71
C ILE A 209 -13.06 -0.17 -23.72
N PRO A 210 -13.21 -0.82 -24.90
CA PRO A 210 -13.75 -2.18 -24.99
C PRO A 210 -12.82 -3.22 -24.33
N PRO A 211 -13.38 -4.30 -23.75
CA PRO A 211 -12.63 -5.31 -23.03
C PRO A 211 -11.99 -6.29 -24.02
N GLU A 212 -10.79 -5.98 -24.53
CA GLU A 212 -10.06 -6.94 -25.36
C GLU A 212 -8.55 -6.96 -25.09
N MET A 213 -8.14 -6.75 -23.83
CA MET A 213 -6.77 -7.06 -23.42
C MET A 213 -6.63 -7.40 -21.93
N SER A 214 -7.56 -8.17 -21.38
CA SER A 214 -7.33 -8.87 -20.11
C SER A 214 -6.53 -10.16 -20.38
N GLY A 215 -5.22 -10.02 -20.55
CA GLY A 215 -4.29 -11.14 -20.38
C GLY A 215 -4.30 -11.61 -18.92
N PRO A 216 -3.83 -12.84 -18.62
CA PRO A 216 -3.90 -13.39 -17.28
C PRO A 216 -3.12 -12.49 -16.31
N VAL A 217 -3.83 -12.07 -15.26
CA VAL A 217 -3.31 -11.39 -14.08
C VAL A 217 -2.23 -12.27 -13.45
N VAL A 218 -0.97 -11.93 -13.67
CA VAL A 218 0.14 -12.46 -12.87
C VAL A 218 0.45 -11.40 -11.83
N THR A 219 -0.38 -11.33 -10.80
CA THR A 219 -0.09 -10.57 -9.58
C THR A 219 0.92 -11.35 -8.75
N GLY A 220 2.14 -10.82 -8.65
CA GLY A 220 3.14 -11.32 -7.72
C GLY A 220 2.77 -10.89 -6.29
N PRO A 221 2.82 -11.78 -5.29
CA PRO A 221 2.40 -11.46 -3.94
C PRO A 221 3.42 -10.56 -3.23
N ILE A 222 2.93 -9.48 -2.64
CA ILE A 222 3.59 -8.86 -1.50
C ILE A 222 3.51 -9.86 -0.34
N GLY A 223 4.60 -10.59 -0.13
CA GLY A 223 4.84 -11.34 1.10
C GLY A 223 5.59 -12.65 0.90
N ILE A 224 6.85 -12.66 1.35
CA ILE A 224 7.65 -13.85 1.70
C ILE A 224 8.38 -14.51 0.51
N ALA A 225 9.70 -14.33 0.49
CA ALA A 225 10.60 -15.03 -0.42
C ALA A 225 10.51 -16.56 -0.29
N ALA A 226 10.37 -17.24 -1.41
CA ALA A 226 10.72 -18.66 -1.58
C ALA A 226 11.69 -18.77 -2.76
N GLY A 227 12.69 -19.65 -2.61
CA GLY A 227 13.92 -19.65 -3.38
C GLY A 227 13.80 -20.11 -4.84
N ALA A 228 14.77 -19.63 -5.62
CA ALA A 228 15.51 -20.31 -6.68
C ALA A 228 14.80 -21.29 -7.65
N ALA A 229 15.05 -21.00 -8.94
CA ALA A 229 15.32 -21.93 -10.07
C ALA A 229 14.18 -22.08 -11.12
N PRO A 230 14.48 -22.60 -12.35
CA PRO A 230 14.95 -21.83 -13.51
C PRO A 230 14.09 -22.06 -14.78
N ASN A 231 14.32 -21.26 -15.84
CA ASN A 231 13.98 -21.52 -17.26
C ASN A 231 12.81 -22.48 -17.56
N ILE A 232 11.60 -21.94 -17.68
CA ILE A 232 10.50 -22.61 -18.42
C ILE A 232 9.89 -21.58 -19.36
N GLY A 233 10.27 -21.66 -20.65
CA GLY A 233 9.61 -20.96 -21.73
C GLY A 233 8.19 -21.51 -21.91
N ILE A 234 7.20 -20.64 -21.77
CA ILE A 234 5.79 -20.96 -21.99
C ILE A 234 5.41 -20.56 -23.42
N PRO A 235 4.91 -21.47 -24.27
CA PRO A 235 4.60 -21.19 -25.67
C PRO A 235 3.30 -20.38 -25.82
N PHE A 236 3.31 -19.38 -26.71
CA PHE A 236 2.14 -18.58 -27.06
C PHE A 236 1.36 -19.19 -28.25
N TYR A 237 0.04 -19.15 -28.18
CA TYR A 237 -0.90 -19.67 -29.18
C TYR A 237 -1.76 -18.51 -29.75
N ASP A 238 -2.05 -18.54 -31.05
CA ASP A 238 -2.97 -17.60 -31.71
C ASP A 238 -4.45 -17.98 -31.44
N ARG A 239 -5.41 -17.07 -31.66
CA ARG A 239 -6.87 -17.23 -31.50
C ARG A 239 -7.51 -18.40 -32.26
N ARG A 240 -6.76 -19.13 -33.10
CA ARG A 240 -7.20 -20.38 -33.76
C ARG A 240 -6.62 -21.66 -33.15
N GLY A 241 -5.87 -21.56 -32.05
CA GLY A 241 -5.29 -22.72 -31.37
C GLY A 241 -4.04 -23.29 -32.03
N THR A 242 -3.39 -22.56 -32.94
CA THR A 242 -2.11 -22.95 -33.55
C THR A 242 -0.93 -22.41 -32.72
N GLN A 243 0.05 -23.27 -32.44
CA GLN A 243 1.23 -22.95 -31.64
C GLN A 243 2.18 -22.06 -32.46
N ILE A 244 2.49 -20.86 -31.97
CA ILE A 244 3.37 -19.91 -32.68
C ILE A 244 4.80 -20.17 -32.21
N TYR A 245 5.57 -20.90 -33.01
CA TYR A 245 7.02 -20.97 -32.83
C TYR A 245 7.62 -19.71 -33.48
N TYR A 246 8.13 -18.78 -32.66
CA TYR A 246 9.05 -17.77 -33.19
C TYR A 246 10.41 -18.45 -33.41
N ASP A 247 10.73 -18.68 -34.68
CA ASP A 247 12.06 -19.12 -35.09
C ASP A 247 13.07 -18.01 -34.80
N HIS A 248 14.13 -18.38 -34.12
CA HIS A 248 15.17 -17.50 -33.61
C HIS A 248 16.19 -17.24 -34.73
N ALA A 249 15.77 -16.64 -35.86
CA ALA A 249 16.67 -16.43 -37.00
C ALA A 249 16.20 -15.38 -38.03
N GLU A 250 15.91 -14.12 -37.66
CA GLU A 250 15.91 -13.01 -38.65
C GLU A 250 15.93 -11.60 -38.00
N GLN A 251 17.04 -11.25 -37.36
CA GLN A 251 17.46 -9.84 -37.14
C GLN A 251 19.00 -9.75 -37.29
N LEU A 252 19.52 -10.33 -38.36
CA LEU A 252 20.83 -10.01 -38.93
C LEU A 252 20.63 -9.77 -40.43
N GLN A 253 20.15 -8.58 -40.76
CA GLN A 253 20.41 -7.87 -42.01
C GLN A 253 19.96 -6.41 -41.88
#